data_AF-A0A3F3MIJ6-F1
#
_entry.id   AF-A0A3F3MIJ6-F1
#
_cell.length_a   1.000
_cell.length_b   1.000
_cell.length_c   1.000
_cell.angle_alpha   90.00
_cell.angle_beta   90.00
_cell.angle_gamma   90.00
#
_symmetry.space_group_name_H-M   'P 1'
#
loop_
_entity.id
_entity.type
_entity.pdbx_description
1 polymer ?
#
loop_
_entity_poly.entity_id
_entity_poly.type
_entity_poly.pdbx_seq_one_letter_code
_entity_poly.pdbx_strand_id
1 'polypeptide(L)'
;SSRPQQAPQRVIKTRREYNIWVADESIEDYALRYAPTSVRKWSPWTVTNTAISTVSFLAMEAIGATMLWQYGFSNAVWAAIVVCTIIFLTSWPISYYAAKYNVDVDLLTRGAGFGYIGSTITSLIY
;
A
#
# COMPACT_ATOMS: atom_id res chain seq x y z
N SER A 1 13.31 -57.53 -37.65
CA SER A 1 13.49 -56.19 -37.08
C SER A 1 12.75 -56.12 -35.74
N SER A 2 13.48 -56.23 -34.64
CA SER A 2 12.95 -56.25 -33.26
C SER A 2 12.83 -54.82 -32.71
N ARG A 3 11.64 -54.44 -32.22
CA ARG A 3 11.42 -53.17 -31.53
C ARG A 3 11.91 -53.27 -30.07
N PRO A 4 12.60 -52.26 -29.51
CA PRO A 4 12.96 -52.27 -28.11
C PRO A 4 11.72 -51.97 -27.24
N GLN A 5 11.56 -52.75 -26.18
CA GLN A 5 10.46 -52.67 -25.22
C GLN A 5 10.75 -51.52 -24.25
N GLN A 6 9.96 -50.44 -24.30
CA GLN A 6 10.05 -49.34 -23.33
C GLN A 6 9.60 -49.85 -21.96
N ALA A 7 10.49 -49.78 -20.97
CA ALA A 7 10.19 -50.09 -19.59
C ALA A 7 9.10 -49.14 -19.04
N PRO A 8 8.15 -49.63 -18.23
CA PRO A 8 7.09 -48.79 -17.69
C PRO A 8 7.69 -47.78 -16.70
N GLN A 9 7.68 -46.50 -17.07
CA GLN A 9 8.00 -45.41 -16.13
C GLN A 9 6.96 -45.42 -15.01
N ARG A 10 7.35 -45.94 -13.85
CA ARG A 10 6.53 -45.90 -12.63
C ARG A 10 6.53 -44.46 -12.10
N VAL A 11 5.54 -43.69 -12.52
CA VAL A 11 5.27 -42.35 -11.95
C VAL A 11 4.78 -42.54 -10.52
N ILE A 12 5.67 -42.31 -9.55
CA ILE A 12 5.33 -42.32 -8.13
C ILE A 12 4.41 -41.12 -7.87
N LYS A 13 3.11 -41.39 -7.67
CA LYS A 13 2.04 -40.39 -7.46
C LYS A 13 2.09 -39.67 -6.10
N THR A 14 3.22 -39.64 -5.40
CA THR A 14 3.29 -39.05 -4.04
C THR A 14 3.70 -37.57 -4.05
N ARG A 15 4.09 -37.02 -5.21
CA ARG A 15 4.61 -35.64 -5.35
C ARG A 15 3.62 -34.61 -5.90
N ARG A 16 2.32 -34.94 -5.99
CA ARG A 16 1.31 -34.04 -6.60
C ARG A 16 0.25 -33.48 -5.67
N GLU A 17 0.13 -33.96 -4.43
CA GLU A 17 -0.88 -33.42 -3.49
C GLU A 17 -0.35 -32.28 -2.60
N TYR A 18 0.96 -32.10 -2.51
CA TYR A 18 1.54 -30.96 -1.78
C TYR A 18 1.59 -29.66 -2.62
N ASN A 19 1.53 -29.77 -3.94
CA ASN A 19 1.61 -28.61 -4.84
C ASN A 19 0.29 -27.88 -5.02
N ILE A 20 -0.85 -28.39 -4.54
CA ILE A 20 -2.14 -27.72 -4.74
C ILE A 20 -2.33 -26.61 -3.70
N TRP A 21 -1.72 -26.74 -2.52
CA TRP A 21 -1.75 -25.72 -1.46
C TRP A 21 -0.65 -24.66 -1.60
N VAL A 22 0.36 -24.91 -2.44
CA VAL A 22 1.49 -23.98 -2.70
C VAL A 22 1.39 -23.35 -4.10
N ALA A 23 0.59 -23.90 -5.01
CA ALA A 23 0.38 -23.34 -6.35
C ALA A 23 -0.81 -22.36 -6.45
N ASP A 24 -1.31 -21.87 -5.32
CA ASP A 24 -2.27 -20.75 -5.30
C ASP A 24 -1.68 -19.49 -4.65
N GLU A 25 -0.36 -19.42 -4.53
CA GLU A 25 0.38 -18.17 -4.20
C GLU A 25 0.69 -17.37 -5.48
N SER A 26 -0.24 -17.40 -6.43
CA SER A 26 -0.26 -16.53 -7.61
C SER A 26 -1.52 -15.67 -7.67
N ILE A 27 -2.36 -15.75 -6.63
CA ILE A 27 -3.51 -14.89 -6.43
C ILE A 27 -2.99 -13.51 -6.00
N GLU A 28 -2.66 -12.68 -6.99
CA GLU A 28 -2.75 -11.22 -6.89
C GLU A 28 -1.83 -10.53 -5.86
N ASP A 29 -0.52 -10.75 -5.97
CA ASP A 29 0.47 -9.91 -5.28
C ASP A 29 0.50 -8.49 -5.88
N TYR A 30 -0.43 -7.65 -5.42
CA TYR A 30 -0.52 -6.23 -5.76
C TYR A 30 0.45 -5.35 -4.96
N ALA A 31 1.13 -5.88 -3.95
CA ALA A 31 2.13 -5.13 -3.19
C ALA A 31 3.40 -4.88 -4.03
N LEU A 32 3.65 -5.71 -5.05
CA LEU A 32 4.82 -5.59 -5.94
C LEU A 32 4.52 -5.08 -7.36
N ARG A 33 3.26 -4.79 -7.71
CA ARG A 33 2.85 -4.41 -9.07
C ARG A 33 1.92 -3.19 -9.08
N TYR A 34 1.83 -2.53 -10.24
CA TYR A 34 0.84 -1.48 -10.49
C TYR A 34 -0.57 -1.94 -10.10
N ALA A 35 -1.34 -1.09 -9.42
CA ALA A 35 -2.72 -1.39 -9.08
C ALA A 35 -3.58 -1.45 -10.38
N PRO A 36 -4.21 -2.58 -10.73
CA PRO A 36 -4.98 -2.65 -11.96
C PRO A 36 -6.24 -1.77 -11.87
N THR A 37 -6.55 -1.06 -12.95
CA THR A 37 -7.72 -0.17 -13.01
C THR A 37 -9.06 -0.92 -12.86
N SER A 38 -9.10 -2.22 -13.14
CA SER A 38 -10.28 -3.08 -13.04
C SER A 38 -10.78 -3.33 -11.61
N VAL A 39 -9.94 -3.15 -10.59
CA VAL A 39 -10.33 -3.36 -9.17
C VAL A 39 -10.85 -2.09 -8.49
N ARG A 40 -10.88 -0.95 -9.19
CA ARG A 40 -11.35 0.34 -8.64
C ARG A 40 -12.88 0.41 -8.60
N LYS A 41 -13.47 -0.30 -7.65
CA LYS A 41 -14.93 -0.44 -7.48
C LYS A 41 -15.55 0.63 -6.56
N TRP A 42 -14.74 1.27 -5.73
CA TRP A 42 -15.20 2.19 -4.69
C TRP A 42 -15.31 3.62 -5.20
N SER A 43 -16.40 4.29 -4.83
CA SER A 43 -16.62 5.70 -5.18
C SER A 43 -15.57 6.61 -4.52
N PRO A 44 -15.21 7.76 -5.13
CA PRO A 44 -14.31 8.73 -4.50
C PRO A 44 -14.78 9.14 -3.10
N TRP A 45 -16.10 9.28 -2.91
CA TRP A 45 -16.69 9.64 -1.62
C TRP A 45 -16.41 8.61 -0.53
N THR A 46 -16.55 7.31 -0.86
CA THR A 46 -16.25 6.24 0.10
C THR A 46 -14.76 6.25 0.48
N VAL A 47 -13.88 6.42 -0.51
CA VAL A 47 -12.43 6.51 -0.29
C VAL A 47 -12.09 7.72 0.60
N THR A 48 -12.69 8.88 0.34
CA THR A 48 -12.48 10.09 1.14
C THR A 48 -12.94 9.91 2.58
N ASN A 49 -14.12 9.32 2.82
CA ASN A 49 -14.62 9.09 4.19
C ASN A 49 -13.73 8.11 4.95
N THR A 50 -13.24 7.05 4.29
CA THR A 50 -12.28 6.13 4.91
C THR A 50 -10.99 6.85 5.28
N ALA A 51 -10.44 7.68 4.38
CA ALA A 51 -9.23 8.46 4.65
C ALA A 51 -9.42 9.48 5.80
N ILE A 52 -10.57 10.15 5.88
CA ILE A 52 -10.89 11.07 6.99
C ILE A 52 -10.96 10.31 8.32
N SER A 53 -11.57 9.12 8.31
CA SER A 53 -11.66 8.27 9.51
C SER A 53 -10.28 7.84 10.00
N THR A 54 -9.34 7.52 9.11
CA THR A 54 -7.99 7.11 9.53
C THR A 54 -7.17 8.24 10.15
N VAL A 55 -7.46 9.49 9.81
CA VAL A 55 -6.78 10.67 10.38
C VAL A 55 -7.36 11.05 11.76
N SER A 56 -8.52 10.51 12.13
CA SER A 56 -9.19 10.81 13.40
C SER A 56 -8.62 9.95 14.53
N PHE A 57 -7.56 10.40 15.19
CA PHE A 57 -6.91 9.68 16.29
C PHE A 57 -6.80 10.54 17.57
N LEU A 58 -6.99 9.92 18.74
CA LEU A 58 -7.01 10.63 20.05
C LEU A 58 -5.71 11.39 20.35
N ALA A 59 -4.56 10.89 19.90
CA ALA A 59 -3.31 11.61 20.11
C ALA A 59 -3.26 12.95 19.33
N MET A 60 -3.96 13.09 18.19
CA MET A 60 -4.03 14.36 17.46
C MET A 60 -4.88 15.38 18.22
N GLU A 61 -5.99 14.91 18.79
CA GLU A 61 -6.86 15.71 19.66
C GLU A 61 -6.05 16.24 20.86
N ALA A 62 -5.26 15.37 21.50
CA ALA A 62 -4.40 15.75 22.61
C ALA A 62 -3.32 16.77 22.19
N ILE A 63 -2.64 16.55 21.06
CA ILE A 63 -1.66 17.50 20.52
C ILE A 63 -2.32 18.85 20.23
N GLY A 64 -3.50 18.85 19.59
CA GLY A 64 -4.27 20.06 19.31
C GLY A 64 -4.67 20.81 20.58
N ALA A 65 -5.16 20.10 21.59
CA ALA A 65 -5.50 20.66 22.90
C ALA A 65 -4.27 21.28 23.60
N THR A 66 -3.11 20.62 23.53
CA THR A 66 -1.88 21.17 24.11
C THR A 66 -1.39 22.43 23.37
N MET A 67 -1.54 22.50 22.04
CA MET A 67 -1.24 23.71 21.28
C MET A 67 -2.15 24.88 21.68
N LEU A 68 -3.44 24.61 21.81
CA LEU A 68 -4.43 25.59 22.28
C LEU A 68 -4.09 26.13 23.67
N TRP A 69 -3.72 25.23 24.59
CA TRP A 69 -3.36 25.58 25.96
C TRP A 69 -2.06 26.40 26.05
N GLN A 70 -1.01 26.01 25.32
CA GLN A 70 0.32 26.64 25.44
C GLN A 70 0.46 27.93 24.63
N TYR A 71 -0.12 27.99 23.43
CA TYR A 71 0.12 29.07 22.46
C TYR A 71 -1.11 29.98 22.25
N GLY A 72 -2.26 29.61 22.82
CA GLY A 72 -3.52 30.32 22.67
C GLY A 72 -4.24 30.04 21.35
N PHE A 73 -5.54 30.32 21.32
CA PHE A 73 -6.43 29.98 20.20
C PHE A 73 -6.00 30.58 18.86
N SER A 74 -5.73 31.89 18.82
CA SER A 74 -5.41 32.58 17.56
C SER A 74 -4.17 32.00 16.88
N ASN A 75 -3.10 31.78 17.65
CA ASN A 75 -1.85 31.23 17.11
C ASN A 75 -2.02 29.76 16.69
N ALA A 76 -2.72 28.96 17.50
CA ALA A 76 -2.97 27.56 17.18
C ALA A 76 -3.78 27.40 15.88
N VAL A 77 -4.79 28.24 15.64
CA VAL A 77 -5.59 28.23 14.41
C VAL A 77 -4.73 28.58 13.19
N TRP A 78 -3.94 29.65 13.26
CA TRP A 78 -3.06 30.02 12.15
C TRP A 78 -2.01 28.95 11.87
N ALA A 79 -1.41 28.36 12.92
CA ALA A 79 -0.47 27.26 12.76
C ALA A 79 -1.14 26.04 12.09
N ALA A 80 -2.35 25.67 12.51
CA ALA A 80 -3.09 24.58 11.91
C ALA A 80 -3.39 24.82 10.42
N ILE A 81 -3.84 26.03 10.05
CA ILE A 81 -4.10 26.40 8.65
C ILE A 81 -2.83 26.29 7.80
N VAL A 82 -1.70 26.82 8.29
CA VAL A 82 -0.42 26.79 7.58
C VAL A 82 0.05 25.35 7.37
N VAL A 83 0.04 24.53 8.43
CA VAL A 83 0.46 23.12 8.35
C VAL A 83 -0.46 22.33 7.42
N CYS A 84 -1.78 22.47 7.54
CA CYS A 84 -2.74 21.83 6.65
C CYS A 84 -2.52 22.25 5.18
N THR A 85 -2.22 23.53 4.93
CA THR A 85 -1.93 24.03 3.59
C THR A 85 -0.66 23.39 3.02
N ILE A 86 0.41 23.31 3.82
CA ILE A 86 1.66 22.66 3.40
C ILE A 86 1.40 21.19 3.07
N ILE A 87 0.77 20.44 3.97
CA ILE A 87 0.45 19.01 3.77
C ILE A 87 -0.41 18.83 2.52
N PHE A 88 -1.42 19.67 2.31
CA PHE A 88 -2.28 19.59 1.13
C PHE A 88 -1.50 19.85 -0.16
N LEU A 89 -0.70 20.92 -0.21
CA LEU A 89 0.08 21.27 -1.40
C LEU A 89 1.16 20.24 -1.73
N THR A 90 1.77 19.60 -0.72
CA THR A 90 2.74 18.52 -0.94
C THR A 90 2.06 17.23 -1.34
N SER A 91 0.91 16.90 -0.73
CA SER A 91 0.21 15.63 -0.97
C SER A 91 -0.57 15.63 -2.29
N TRP A 92 -1.01 16.79 -2.75
CA TRP A 92 -1.76 16.94 -4.01
C TRP A 92 -1.02 16.37 -5.24
N PRO A 93 0.21 16.81 -5.58
CA PRO A 93 0.92 16.28 -6.75
C PRO A 93 1.24 14.79 -6.57
N ILE A 94 1.65 14.36 -5.38
CA ILE A 94 1.97 12.95 -5.08
C ILE A 94 0.75 12.08 -5.32
N SER A 95 -0.40 12.46 -4.77
CA SER A 95 -1.66 11.70 -4.89
C SER A 95 -2.18 11.70 -6.33
N TYR A 96 -2.05 12.82 -7.05
CA TYR A 96 -2.43 12.91 -8.46
C TYR A 96 -1.62 11.95 -9.33
N TYR A 97 -0.29 11.96 -9.19
CA TYR A 97 0.57 11.07 -9.97
C TYR A 97 0.43 9.62 -9.54
N ALA A 98 0.31 9.32 -8.24
CA ALA A 98 0.04 7.98 -7.74
C ALA A 98 -1.27 7.42 -8.32
N ALA A 99 -2.34 8.22 -8.37
CA ALA A 99 -3.62 7.80 -8.92
C ALA A 99 -3.62 7.69 -10.45
N LYS A 100 -2.90 8.56 -11.17
CA LYS A 100 -2.78 8.53 -12.64
C LYS A 100 -1.97 7.32 -13.12
N TYR A 101 -0.90 7.03 -12.40
CA TYR A 101 0.03 5.96 -12.67
C TYR A 101 -0.28 4.71 -11.83
N ASN A 102 -1.40 4.61 -11.12
CA ASN A 102 -1.73 3.44 -10.28
C ASN A 102 -0.53 2.89 -9.46
N VAL A 103 0.26 3.79 -8.88
CA VAL A 103 1.49 3.50 -8.13
C VAL A 103 1.13 3.43 -6.65
N ASP A 104 1.56 2.36 -5.98
CA ASP A 104 1.44 2.20 -4.53
C ASP A 104 2.63 2.81 -3.78
N VAL A 105 2.51 2.99 -2.47
CA VAL A 105 3.53 3.60 -1.59
C VAL A 105 4.88 2.86 -1.69
N ASP A 106 4.86 1.53 -1.79
CA ASP A 106 6.07 0.71 -1.97
C ASP A 106 6.80 0.95 -3.31
N LEU A 107 6.04 1.26 -4.36
CA LEU A 107 6.60 1.64 -5.65
C LEU A 107 7.13 3.08 -5.63
N LEU A 108 6.47 3.97 -4.89
CA LEU A 108 6.91 5.36 -4.70
C LEU A 108 8.27 5.41 -3.99
N THR A 109 8.46 4.62 -2.93
CA THR A 109 9.73 4.55 -2.19
C THR A 109 10.85 3.93 -3.00
N ARG A 110 10.54 2.91 -3.82
CA ARG A 110 11.49 2.34 -4.80
C ARG A 110 11.90 3.36 -5.86
N GLY A 111 10.93 4.08 -6.43
CA GLY A 111 11.15 5.12 -7.46
C GLY A 111 11.86 6.37 -6.93
N ALA A 112 11.75 6.67 -5.63
CA ALA A 112 12.41 7.78 -4.96
C ALA A 112 13.91 7.54 -4.66
N GLY A 113 14.47 6.38 -5.04
CA GLY A 113 15.90 6.09 -4.92
C GLY A 113 16.29 5.24 -3.71
N PHE A 114 15.34 4.78 -2.89
CA PHE A 114 15.60 3.93 -1.72
C PHE A 114 15.61 2.41 -2.04
N GLY A 115 15.27 2.03 -3.27
CA GLY A 115 15.29 0.64 -3.72
C GLY A 115 14.39 -0.30 -2.89
N TYR A 116 14.73 -1.59 -2.84
CA TYR A 116 13.98 -2.58 -2.06
C TYR A 116 14.04 -2.33 -0.54
N ILE A 117 15.09 -1.68 -0.05
CA ILE A 117 15.26 -1.33 1.38
C ILE A 117 14.22 -0.32 1.83
N GLY A 118 13.92 0.68 1.00
CA GLY A 118 12.88 1.66 1.28
C GLY A 118 11.53 0.99 1.51
N SER A 119 11.14 0.09 0.60
CA SER A 119 9.91 -0.71 0.71
C SER A 119 9.90 -1.58 1.97
N THR A 120 11.00 -2.28 2.30
CA THR A 120 11.09 -3.08 3.54
C THR A 120 10.93 -2.24 4.81
N ILE A 121 11.53 -1.04 4.87
CA ILE A 121 11.41 -0.15 6.02
C ILE A 121 9.98 0.36 6.15
N THR A 122 9.35 0.79 5.04
CA THR A 122 7.94 1.21 5.10
C THR A 122 7.05 0.06 5.53
N SER A 123 7.21 -1.15 4.99
CA SER A 123 6.39 -2.31 5.40
C SER A 123 6.63 -2.78 6.84
N LEU A 124 7.78 -2.46 7.44
CA LEU A 124 8.07 -2.78 8.85
C LEU A 124 7.48 -1.75 9.81
N ILE A 125 7.38 -0.49 9.39
CA ILE A 125 6.80 0.61 10.18
C ILE A 125 5.27 0.62 10.10
N TYR A 126 4.72 0.24 8.93
CA TYR A 126 3.29 0.13 8.69
C TYR A 126 2.68 -1.04 9.47
#